data_AF-A0A349E4T0-F1
#
_entry.id   AF-A0A349E4T0-F1
#
_cell.length_a   1.000
_cell.length_b   1.000
_cell.length_c   1.000
_cell.angle_alpha   90.00
_cell.angle_beta   90.00
_cell.angle_gamma   90.00
#
_symmetry.space_group_name_H-M   'P 1'
#
loop_
_entity.id
_entity.type
_entity.pdbx_description
1 polymer ?
#
loop_
_entity_poly.entity_id
_entity_poly.type
_entity_poly.pdbx_seq_one_letter_code
_entity_poly.pdbx_strand_id
1 'polypeptide(L)'
;MKNKINSISDDIKQLLLTGQETNIQLAFQLSIGLKGNYSEEVAQMLRKHLLLCFATGVEKDYFFETDTLDLSGIDLASIPIDFGQFTQLKKLNLAYTQVSKVPSGIFDLAQLEVLNLEGNSQLKKIPQGFADLENLQELSLAGLDLTQDEVNAIRHWLPLVKVTF
;
A
#
# COMPACT_ATOMS: atom_id res chain seq x y z
N MET A 1 -1.14 35.86 -8.94
CA MET A 1 -1.50 34.54 -8.37
C MET A 1 -0.62 33.42 -8.93
N LYS A 2 -0.49 33.25 -10.26
CA LYS A 2 0.41 32.24 -10.87
C LYS A 2 1.86 32.26 -10.36
N ASN A 3 2.49 33.45 -10.24
CA ASN A 3 3.89 33.55 -9.79
C ASN A 3 4.12 33.08 -8.33
N LYS A 4 3.10 33.18 -7.45
CA LYS A 4 3.24 32.77 -6.04
C LYS A 4 3.10 31.25 -5.87
N ILE A 5 2.25 30.62 -6.67
CA ILE A 5 2.09 29.15 -6.70
C ILE A 5 3.36 28.49 -7.25
N ASN A 6 3.94 29.05 -8.31
CA ASN A 6 5.20 28.54 -8.86
C ASN A 6 6.33 28.62 -7.83
N SER A 7 6.45 29.72 -7.09
CA SER A 7 7.43 29.88 -6.01
C SER A 7 7.27 28.84 -4.90
N ILE A 8 6.03 28.57 -4.45
CA ILE A 8 5.78 27.58 -3.39
C ILE A 8 6.07 26.15 -3.88
N SER A 9 5.76 25.85 -5.15
CA SER A 9 6.11 24.55 -5.75
C SER A 9 7.62 24.34 -5.75
N ASP A 10 8.41 25.37 -6.07
CA ASP A 10 9.87 25.30 -6.04
C ASP A 10 10.39 25.10 -4.61
N ASP A 11 9.81 25.79 -3.62
CA ASP A 11 10.19 25.62 -2.20
C ASP A 11 9.94 24.19 -1.71
N ILE A 12 8.76 23.61 -2.01
CA ILE A 12 8.42 22.23 -1.67
C ILE A 12 9.42 21.26 -2.31
N LYS A 13 9.75 21.48 -3.59
CA LYS A 13 10.75 20.68 -4.30
C LYS A 13 12.11 20.72 -3.59
N GLN A 14 12.59 21.90 -3.22
CA GLN A 14 13.89 22.04 -2.53
C GLN A 14 13.89 21.34 -1.17
N LEU A 15 12.80 21.42 -0.42
CA LEU A 15 12.66 20.72 0.86
C LEU A 15 12.72 19.19 0.67
N LEU A 16 12.00 18.65 -0.31
CA LEU A 16 11.99 17.21 -0.59
C LEU A 16 13.36 16.70 -1.08
N LEU A 17 14.11 17.51 -1.83
CA LEU A 17 15.45 17.16 -2.30
C LEU A 17 16.48 16.99 -1.19
N THR A 18 16.26 17.54 0.02
CA THR A 18 17.24 17.41 1.10
C THR A 18 17.29 16.01 1.70
N GLY A 19 16.23 15.21 1.54
CA GLY A 19 16.08 13.89 2.15
C GLY A 19 15.99 13.89 3.69
N GLN A 20 16.00 15.06 4.34
CA GLN A 20 15.87 15.18 5.78
C GLN A 20 14.40 15.03 6.18
N GLU A 21 14.13 14.17 7.15
CA GLU A 21 12.76 13.86 7.60
C GLU A 21 11.96 15.12 7.97
N THR A 22 12.57 16.06 8.70
CA THR A 22 11.94 17.33 9.10
C THR A 22 11.55 18.21 7.91
N ASN A 23 12.38 18.25 6.87
CA ASN A 23 12.08 19.00 5.65
C ASN A 23 10.99 18.32 4.83
N ILE A 24 10.98 16.99 4.77
CA ILE A 24 9.91 16.23 4.13
C ILE A 24 8.58 16.50 4.84
N GLN A 25 8.55 16.45 6.18
CA GLN A 25 7.36 16.78 6.95
C GLN A 25 6.88 18.22 6.68
N LEU A 26 7.80 19.19 6.60
CA LEU A 26 7.47 20.57 6.25
C LEU A 26 6.91 20.69 4.83
N ALA A 27 7.49 19.97 3.86
CA ALA A 27 7.00 19.92 2.48
C ALA A 27 5.54 19.42 2.42
N PHE A 28 5.21 18.38 3.18
CA PHE A 28 3.84 17.89 3.31
C PHE A 28 2.92 18.92 3.96
N GLN A 29 3.36 19.57 5.04
CA GLN A 29 2.58 20.62 5.71
C GLN A 29 2.24 21.79 4.78
N LEU A 30 3.19 22.20 3.92
CA LEU A 30 2.96 23.22 2.89
C LEU A 30 1.99 22.75 1.81
N SER A 31 1.96 21.45 1.52
CA SER A 31 1.16 20.85 0.44
C SER A 31 -0.33 20.70 0.80
N ILE A 32 -0.67 20.52 2.08
CA ILE A 32 -2.07 20.31 2.55
C ILE A 32 -3.03 21.39 2.03
N GLY A 33 -2.65 22.66 2.15
CA GLY A 33 -3.50 23.79 1.73
C GLY A 33 -3.58 23.99 0.22
N LEU A 34 -2.69 23.35 -0.55
CA LEU A 34 -2.59 23.53 -1.99
C LEU A 34 -3.56 22.66 -2.77
N LYS A 35 -4.06 21.57 -2.17
CA LYS A 35 -5.05 20.66 -2.80
C LYS A 35 -4.62 20.21 -4.22
N GLY A 36 -3.37 19.77 -4.36
CA GLY A 36 -2.80 19.36 -5.66
C GLY A 36 -2.34 20.50 -6.57
N ASN A 37 -2.44 21.76 -6.14
CA ASN A 37 -1.99 22.92 -6.94
C ASN A 37 -0.47 23.17 -6.79
N TYR A 38 0.32 22.22 -7.26
CA TYR A 38 1.78 22.27 -7.42
C TYR A 38 2.16 21.50 -8.69
N SER A 39 3.44 21.54 -9.09
CA SER A 39 3.88 20.82 -10.28
C SER A 39 3.75 19.29 -10.14
N GLU A 40 3.56 18.59 -11.25
CA GLU A 40 3.53 17.12 -11.27
C GLU A 40 4.87 16.52 -10.79
N GLU A 41 5.99 17.22 -10.98
CA GLU A 41 7.27 16.82 -10.40
C GLU A 41 7.22 16.76 -8.87
N VAL A 42 6.66 17.79 -8.23
CA VAL A 42 6.43 17.80 -6.78
C VAL A 42 5.48 16.69 -6.37
N ALA A 43 4.39 16.48 -7.12
CA ALA A 43 3.44 15.40 -6.85
C ALA A 43 4.14 14.02 -6.85
N GLN A 44 4.98 13.75 -7.86
CA GLN A 44 5.78 12.53 -7.96
C GLN A 44 6.76 12.37 -6.79
N MET A 45 7.36 13.47 -6.33
CA MET A 45 8.25 13.43 -5.16
C MET A 45 7.47 13.14 -3.87
N LEU A 46 6.31 13.75 -3.67
CA LEU A 46 5.43 13.51 -2.53
C LEU A 46 4.96 12.05 -2.47
N ARG A 47 4.54 11.48 -3.61
CA ARG A 47 4.06 10.09 -3.72
C ARG A 47 5.10 9.04 -3.32
N LYS A 48 6.41 9.37 -3.28
CA LYS A 48 7.46 8.50 -2.74
C LYS A 48 7.37 8.31 -1.21
N HIS A 49 6.63 9.19 -0.54
CA HIS A 49 6.42 9.16 0.91
C HIS A 49 5.00 8.72 1.23
N LEU A 50 4.66 7.51 0.81
CA LEU A 50 3.32 6.93 0.90
C LEU A 50 2.64 7.11 2.27
N LEU A 51 3.38 6.87 3.35
CA LEU A 51 2.85 7.00 4.71
C LEU A 51 2.38 8.43 5.02
N LEU A 52 3.14 9.43 4.58
CA LEU A 52 2.78 10.83 4.75
C LEU A 52 1.62 11.20 3.84
N CYS A 53 1.53 10.62 2.63
CA CYS A 53 0.36 10.79 1.77
C CYS A 53 -0.94 10.34 2.47
N PHE A 54 -0.96 9.14 3.05
CA PHE A 54 -2.13 8.66 3.79
C PHE A 54 -2.40 9.43 5.08
N ALA A 55 -1.36 9.76 5.84
CA ALA A 55 -1.50 10.48 7.10
C ALA A 55 -2.02 11.93 6.92
N THR A 56 -1.65 12.59 5.82
CA THR A 56 -2.01 14.00 5.57
C THR A 56 -3.16 14.18 4.57
N GLY A 57 -3.46 13.15 3.79
CA GLY A 57 -4.39 13.21 2.67
C GLY A 57 -3.83 13.84 1.40
N VAL A 58 -2.56 14.27 1.39
CA VAL A 58 -1.89 14.80 0.20
C VAL A 58 -1.58 13.65 -0.76
N GLU A 59 -2.02 13.77 -2.01
CA GLU A 59 -1.85 12.75 -3.06
C GLU A 59 -2.47 11.37 -2.74
N LYS A 60 -3.24 11.19 -1.67
CA LYS A 60 -3.76 9.85 -1.32
C LYS A 60 -4.64 9.24 -2.42
N ASP A 61 -5.42 10.08 -3.11
CA ASP A 61 -6.39 9.64 -4.12
C ASP A 61 -5.69 9.04 -5.35
N TYR A 62 -4.46 9.48 -5.63
CA TYR A 62 -3.62 8.89 -6.66
C TYR A 62 -3.48 7.38 -6.48
N PHE A 63 -3.27 6.92 -5.23
CA PHE A 63 -3.05 5.51 -4.95
C PHE A 63 -4.32 4.66 -5.11
N PHE A 64 -5.51 5.23 -4.90
CA PHE A 64 -6.78 4.52 -5.09
C PHE A 64 -7.08 4.20 -6.56
N GLU A 65 -6.45 4.93 -7.47
CA GLU A 65 -6.57 4.73 -8.92
C GLU A 65 -5.46 3.83 -9.49
N THR A 66 -4.48 3.42 -8.68
CA THR A 66 -3.39 2.55 -9.15
C THR A 66 -3.79 1.08 -9.26
N ASP A 67 -3.18 0.37 -10.21
CA ASP A 67 -3.32 -1.08 -10.34
C ASP A 67 -2.26 -1.86 -9.52
N THR A 68 -1.22 -1.19 -9.05
CA THR A 68 -0.08 -1.80 -8.37
C THR A 68 0.33 -0.93 -7.17
N LEU A 69 0.39 -1.56 -6.00
CA LEU A 69 0.80 -0.93 -4.76
C LEU A 69 1.83 -1.80 -4.05
N ASP A 70 2.99 -1.21 -3.77
CA ASP A 70 4.06 -1.86 -3.00
C ASP A 70 4.18 -1.20 -1.63
N LEU A 71 3.87 -1.98 -0.59
CA LEU A 71 3.99 -1.60 0.82
C LEU A 71 5.09 -2.41 1.52
N SER A 72 5.92 -3.15 0.78
CA SER A 72 6.87 -4.08 1.40
C SER A 72 7.83 -3.38 2.35
N GLY A 73 8.08 -4.03 3.50
CA GLY A 73 8.94 -3.51 4.56
C GLY A 73 8.38 -2.34 5.37
N ILE A 74 7.14 -1.90 5.10
CA ILE A 74 6.44 -0.88 5.91
C ILE A 74 5.76 -1.55 7.09
N ASP A 75 5.95 -1.04 8.31
CA ASP A 75 5.19 -1.48 9.48
C ASP A 75 3.72 -1.03 9.39
N LEU A 76 2.88 -1.88 8.81
CA LEU A 76 1.45 -1.63 8.62
C LEU A 76 0.63 -1.80 9.89
N ALA A 77 1.18 -2.37 10.96
CA ALA A 77 0.45 -2.51 12.23
C ALA A 77 0.04 -1.16 12.83
N SER A 78 0.69 -0.08 12.37
CA SER A 78 0.52 1.28 12.88
C SER A 78 -0.39 2.19 12.04
N ILE A 79 -0.85 1.75 10.85
CA ILE A 79 -1.53 2.64 9.90
C ILE A 79 -2.94 2.13 9.58
N PRO A 80 -3.99 2.96 9.76
CA PRO A 80 -5.35 2.60 9.36
C PRO A 80 -5.52 2.75 7.85
N ILE A 81 -5.04 1.76 7.09
CA ILE A 81 -5.35 1.63 5.65
C ILE A 81 -6.63 0.81 5.50
N ASP A 82 -7.67 1.41 4.92
CA ASP A 82 -8.82 0.67 4.42
C ASP A 82 -8.54 0.23 2.98
N PHE A 83 -8.16 -1.04 2.82
CA PHE A 83 -7.85 -1.58 1.51
C PHE A 83 -9.06 -1.61 0.57
N GLY A 84 -10.29 -1.55 1.09
CA GLY A 84 -11.49 -1.52 0.25
C GLY A 84 -11.59 -0.29 -0.68
N GLN A 85 -10.80 0.76 -0.43
CA GLN A 85 -10.77 1.96 -1.28
C GLN A 85 -10.00 1.76 -2.60
N PHE A 86 -9.12 0.75 -2.69
CA PHE A 86 -8.25 0.54 -3.86
C PHE A 86 -8.94 -0.30 -4.93
N THR A 87 -10.08 0.18 -5.43
CA THR A 87 -10.98 -0.57 -6.34
C THR A 87 -10.35 -0.99 -7.67
N GLN A 88 -9.26 -0.33 -8.08
CA GLN A 88 -8.53 -0.64 -9.32
C GLN A 88 -7.33 -1.57 -9.12
N LEU A 89 -7.03 -1.93 -7.87
CA LEU A 89 -5.80 -2.62 -7.51
C LEU A 89 -5.80 -4.07 -7.98
N LYS A 90 -4.76 -4.42 -8.74
CA LYS A 90 -4.49 -5.76 -9.26
C LYS A 90 -3.32 -6.44 -8.57
N LYS A 91 -2.33 -5.67 -8.13
CA LYS A 91 -1.10 -6.20 -7.53
C LYS A 91 -0.84 -5.49 -6.22
N LEU A 92 -0.79 -6.26 -5.14
CA LEU A 92 -0.53 -5.74 -3.80
C LEU A 92 0.65 -6.50 -3.18
N ASN A 93 1.71 -5.77 -2.84
CA ASN A 93 2.85 -6.32 -2.12
C ASN A 93 2.82 -5.85 -0.65
N LEU A 94 2.57 -6.80 0.26
CA LEU A 94 2.61 -6.61 1.72
C LEU A 94 3.74 -7.41 2.38
N ALA A 95 4.77 -7.79 1.62
CA ALA A 95 5.87 -8.59 2.16
C ALA A 95 6.57 -7.85 3.30
N TYR A 96 6.90 -8.57 4.38
CA TYR A 96 7.63 -8.06 5.54
C TYR A 96 6.99 -6.83 6.22
N THR A 97 5.66 -6.73 6.21
CA THR A 97 4.91 -5.60 6.80
C THR A 97 4.52 -5.79 8.27
N GLN A 98 4.98 -6.87 8.90
CA GLN A 98 4.71 -7.24 10.30
C GLN A 98 3.22 -7.41 10.63
N VAL A 99 2.37 -7.63 9.62
CA VAL A 99 0.94 -7.84 9.86
C VAL A 99 0.71 -9.15 10.63
N SER A 100 -0.15 -9.08 11.65
CA SER A 100 -0.55 -10.26 12.45
C SER A 100 -1.88 -10.87 12.02
N LYS A 101 -2.62 -10.14 11.19
CA LYS A 101 -3.90 -10.53 10.58
C LYS A 101 -3.93 -9.97 9.16
N VAL A 102 -4.65 -10.64 8.27
CA VAL A 102 -4.95 -10.06 6.95
C VAL A 102 -5.71 -8.75 7.18
N PRO A 103 -5.25 -7.61 6.61
CA PRO A 103 -5.93 -6.33 6.77
C PRO A 103 -7.39 -6.35 6.31
N SER A 104 -8.24 -5.54 6.95
CA SER A 104 -9.63 -5.35 6.50
C SER A 104 -9.67 -4.73 5.10
N GLY A 105 -10.69 -5.09 4.32
CA GLY A 105 -10.87 -4.58 2.97
C GLY A 105 -10.07 -5.30 1.88
N ILE A 106 -9.12 -6.19 2.25
CA ILE A 106 -8.40 -7.01 1.26
C ILE A 106 -9.36 -7.86 0.42
N PHE A 107 -10.43 -8.39 1.04
CA PHE A 107 -11.44 -9.20 0.36
C PHE A 107 -12.41 -8.37 -0.51
N ASP A 108 -12.40 -7.04 -0.36
CA ASP A 108 -13.20 -6.13 -1.20
C ASP A 108 -12.47 -5.75 -2.50
N LEU A 109 -11.20 -6.16 -2.66
CA LEU A 109 -10.38 -5.89 -3.84
C LEU A 109 -10.77 -6.81 -5.01
N ALA A 110 -11.91 -6.52 -5.63
CA ALA A 110 -12.49 -7.35 -6.69
C ALA A 110 -11.59 -7.55 -7.92
N GLN A 111 -10.61 -6.67 -8.14
CA GLN A 111 -9.66 -6.75 -9.26
C GLN A 111 -8.32 -7.40 -8.88
N LEU A 112 -8.12 -7.83 -7.62
CA LEU A 112 -6.83 -8.31 -7.15
C LEU A 112 -6.43 -9.62 -7.82
N GLU A 113 -5.30 -9.60 -8.52
CA GLU A 113 -4.72 -10.73 -9.25
C GLU A 113 -3.52 -11.33 -8.49
N VAL A 114 -2.72 -10.48 -7.85
CA VAL A 114 -1.49 -10.90 -7.16
C VAL A 114 -1.43 -10.29 -5.77
N LEU A 115 -1.26 -11.14 -4.76
CA LEU A 115 -1.04 -10.71 -3.38
C LEU A 115 0.24 -11.36 -2.81
N ASN A 116 1.14 -10.53 -2.30
CA ASN A 116 2.31 -11.00 -1.57
C ASN A 116 2.18 -10.71 -0.07
N LEU A 117 2.16 -11.75 0.75
CA LEU A 117 2.18 -11.70 2.23
C LEU A 117 3.45 -12.31 2.83
N GLU A 118 4.49 -12.50 2.00
CA GLU A 118 5.75 -13.12 2.39
C GLU A 118 6.37 -12.50 3.64
N GLY A 119 6.96 -13.35 4.49
CA GLY A 119 7.77 -12.92 5.62
C GLY A 119 6.99 -12.25 6.75
N ASN A 120 5.66 -12.24 6.72
CA ASN A 120 4.82 -11.76 7.82
C ASN A 120 4.68 -12.82 8.92
N SER A 121 5.77 -13.14 9.63
CA SER A 121 5.82 -14.27 10.58
C SER A 121 4.78 -14.23 11.73
N GLN A 122 4.16 -13.07 11.97
CA GLN A 122 3.10 -12.86 12.96
C GLN A 122 1.70 -13.23 12.41
N LEU A 123 1.55 -13.37 11.10
CA LEU A 123 0.30 -13.76 10.44
C LEU A 123 0.11 -15.28 10.59
N LYS A 124 -0.58 -15.69 11.66
CA LYS A 124 -0.81 -17.11 11.97
C LYS A 124 -2.09 -17.69 11.37
N LYS A 125 -3.03 -16.85 10.93
CA LYS A 125 -4.32 -17.28 10.42
C LYS A 125 -4.55 -16.77 9.02
N ILE A 126 -4.68 -17.69 8.08
CA ILE A 126 -5.08 -17.43 6.70
C ILE A 126 -6.58 -17.69 6.60
N PRO A 127 -7.40 -16.64 6.42
CA PRO A 127 -8.85 -16.79 6.33
C PRO A 127 -9.29 -17.40 4.99
N GLN A 128 -10.43 -18.09 5.02
CA GLN A 128 -11.07 -18.64 3.81
C GLN A 128 -11.55 -17.57 2.82
N GLY A 129 -11.66 -16.30 3.24
CA GLY A 129 -12.10 -15.19 2.38
C GLY A 129 -11.20 -14.96 1.16
N PHE A 130 -9.99 -15.52 1.11
CA PHE A 130 -9.20 -15.54 -0.13
C PHE A 130 -9.89 -16.29 -1.27
N ALA A 131 -10.80 -17.22 -0.97
CA ALA A 131 -11.61 -17.90 -1.98
C ALA A 131 -12.68 -17.00 -2.60
N ASP A 132 -13.02 -15.87 -1.96
CA ASP A 132 -13.97 -14.88 -2.49
C ASP A 132 -13.31 -13.90 -3.47
N LEU A 133 -11.97 -13.90 -3.56
CA LEU A 133 -11.22 -13.08 -4.53
C LEU A 133 -11.22 -13.76 -5.90
N GLU A 134 -12.29 -13.56 -6.67
CA GLU A 134 -12.55 -14.23 -7.95
C GLU A 134 -11.41 -14.09 -8.98
N ASN A 135 -10.65 -12.99 -8.92
CA ASN A 135 -9.56 -12.70 -9.86
C ASN A 135 -8.17 -13.08 -9.34
N LEU A 136 -8.05 -13.61 -8.12
CA LEU A 136 -6.75 -13.92 -7.52
C LEU A 136 -6.09 -15.08 -8.26
N GLN A 137 -4.89 -14.85 -8.77
CA GLN A 137 -4.10 -15.81 -9.53
C GLN A 137 -2.87 -16.28 -8.75
N GLU A 138 -2.23 -15.36 -8.01
CA GLU A 138 -1.02 -15.64 -7.25
C GLU A 138 -1.12 -15.15 -5.81
N LEU A 139 -0.77 -16.02 -4.87
CA LEU A 139 -0.70 -15.71 -3.44
C LEU A 139 0.62 -16.20 -2.86
N SER A 140 1.49 -15.29 -2.40
CA SER A 140 2.70 -15.68 -1.68
C SER A 140 2.46 -15.64 -0.18
N LEU A 141 2.63 -16.80 0.46
CA LEU A 141 2.61 -17.03 1.91
C LEU A 141 3.98 -17.53 2.40
N ALA A 142 5.04 -17.29 1.62
CA ALA A 142 6.37 -17.77 1.94
C ALA A 142 6.87 -17.18 3.26
N GLY A 143 7.53 -18.00 4.08
CA GLY A 143 8.07 -17.54 5.36
C GLY A 143 7.01 -17.22 6.42
N LEU A 144 5.76 -17.65 6.21
CA LEU A 144 4.78 -17.77 7.29
C LEU A 144 5.02 -19.06 8.07
N ASP A 145 4.58 -19.06 9.33
CA ASP A 145 4.69 -20.22 10.23
C ASP A 145 3.40 -21.06 10.14
N LEU A 146 3.24 -21.77 9.03
CA LEU A 146 2.07 -22.60 8.73
C LEU A 146 2.38 -24.09 8.95
N THR A 147 1.45 -24.78 9.61
CA THR A 147 1.46 -26.23 9.74
C THR A 147 1.09 -26.91 8.42
N GLN A 148 1.43 -28.19 8.28
CA GLN A 148 1.08 -28.95 7.07
C GLN A 148 -0.44 -29.05 6.85
N ASP A 149 -1.23 -29.11 7.93
CA ASP A 149 -2.69 -29.14 7.86
C ASP A 149 -3.25 -27.82 7.32
N GLU A 150 -2.71 -26.68 7.75
CA GLU A 150 -3.08 -25.36 7.23
C GLU A 150 -2.72 -25.22 5.74
N VAL A 151 -1.52 -25.66 5.34
CA VAL A 151 -1.10 -25.68 3.93
C VAL A 151 -2.08 -26.52 3.08
N ASN A 152 -2.48 -27.70 3.56
CA ASN A 152 -3.42 -28.55 2.86
C ASN A 152 -4.82 -27.92 2.77
N ALA A 153 -5.28 -27.27 3.85
CA ALA A 153 -6.54 -26.54 3.85
C ALA A 153 -6.54 -25.38 2.84
N ILE A 154 -5.47 -24.59 2.80
CA ILE A 154 -5.32 -23.47 1.85
C ILE A 154 -5.34 -23.98 0.40
N ARG A 155 -4.60 -25.06 0.09
CA ARG A 155 -4.65 -25.70 -1.24
C ARG A 155 -6.04 -26.18 -1.63
N HIS A 156 -6.83 -26.64 -0.65
CA HIS A 156 -8.21 -27.07 -0.89
C HIS A 156 -9.14 -25.88 -1.16
N TRP A 157 -8.97 -24.76 -0.45
CA TRP A 157 -9.79 -23.55 -0.66
C TRP A 157 -9.43 -22.80 -1.94
N LEU A 158 -8.16 -22.87 -2.36
CA LEU A 158 -7.61 -22.13 -3.49
C LEU A 158 -7.03 -23.07 -4.56
N PRO A 159 -7.81 -24.01 -5.12
CA PRO A 159 -7.28 -25.06 -6.00
C PRO A 159 -6.77 -24.53 -7.35
N LEU A 160 -7.19 -23.31 -7.75
CA LEU A 160 -6.81 -22.67 -9.01
C LEU A 160 -5.78 -21.54 -8.83
N VAL A 161 -5.48 -21.16 -7.59
CA VAL A 161 -4.53 -20.09 -7.28
C VAL A 161 -3.13 -20.69 -7.12
N LYS A 162 -2.13 -20.05 -7.71
CA LYS A 162 -0.73 -20.38 -7.47
C LYS A 162 -0.32 -19.87 -6.10
N VAL A 163 -0.32 -20.76 -5.11
CA VAL A 163 0.09 -20.44 -3.73
C VAL A 163 1.53 -20.87 -3.48
N THR A 164 2.36 -19.95 -2.99
CA THR A 164 3.74 -20.23 -2.53
C THR A 164 3.77 -20.25 -1.01
N PHE A 165 4.48 -21.23 -0.41
CA PHE A 165 4.60 -21.45 1.03
C PHE A 165 6.07 -21.44 1.47
#